data_AF-A0A924D8W2-F1
#
_entry.id   AF-A0A924D8W2-F1
#
_cell.length_a   1.000
_cell.length_b   1.000
_cell.length_c   1.000
_cell.angle_alpha   90.00
_cell.angle_beta   90.00
_cell.angle_gamma   90.00
#
_symmetry.space_group_name_H-M   'P 1'
#
loop_
_entity.id
_entity.type
_entity.pdbx_description
1 polymer ?
#
loop_
_entity_poly.entity_id
_entity_poly.type
_entity_poly.pdbx_seq_one_letter_code
_entity_poly.pdbx_strand_id
1 'polypeptide(L)'
;MEIINSLSNREIATLVWMVVILSVLIYVSKSSKAFLDLIKCFFAKKLTICYLIFIVYLGSIIYILNRIGLWENYLFKDFLFWFFGVALFTFFGFTKIHKNRDLLNLTLKTFSMTLFLEFIINFYNFSLLEEFIFIPFISFIAILQIFAETYKEREGHQQVSNLLKTTLSYVGFTLIAYVTYKTFY
;
A
#
# COMPACT_ATOMS: atom_id res chain seq x y z
N MET A 1 -4.94 -24.40 -1.23
CA MET A 1 -6.24 -23.91 -0.71
C MET A 1 -6.14 -23.29 0.69
N GLU A 2 -5.01 -23.38 1.40
CA GLU A 2 -4.87 -22.80 2.76
C GLU A 2 -4.72 -21.28 2.79
N ILE A 3 -4.11 -20.66 1.76
CA ILE A 3 -3.85 -19.21 1.72
C ILE A 3 -5.15 -18.39 1.60
N ILE A 4 -6.15 -18.88 0.86
CA ILE A 4 -7.42 -18.16 0.67
C ILE A 4 -8.27 -18.20 1.94
N ASN A 5 -8.21 -19.30 2.70
CA ASN A 5 -8.98 -19.46 3.94
C ASN A 5 -8.39 -18.69 5.13
N SER A 6 -7.14 -18.22 5.06
CA SER A 6 -6.50 -17.39 6.09
C SER A 6 -6.57 -15.89 5.82
N LEU A 7 -7.34 -15.47 4.80
CA LEU A 7 -7.53 -14.07 4.48
C LEU A 7 -8.46 -13.39 5.48
N SER A 8 -8.04 -12.22 5.96
CA SER A 8 -8.84 -11.30 6.75
C SER A 8 -9.89 -10.60 5.89
N ASN A 9 -10.95 -10.10 6.53
CA ASN A 9 -12.00 -9.32 5.88
C ASN A 9 -11.45 -8.15 5.05
N ARG A 10 -10.41 -7.48 5.56
CA ARG A 10 -9.73 -6.39 4.89
C ARG A 10 -8.99 -6.84 3.64
N GLU A 11 -8.25 -7.95 3.71
CA GLU A 11 -7.54 -8.51 2.56
C GLU A 11 -8.53 -8.90 1.46
N ILE A 12 -9.65 -9.52 1.83
CA ILE A 12 -10.75 -9.85 0.91
C ILE A 12 -11.32 -8.59 0.28
N ALA A 13 -11.70 -7.59 1.07
CA ALA A 13 -12.28 -6.34 0.57
C ALA A 13 -11.30 -5.57 -0.33
N THR A 14 -10.01 -5.53 0.02
CA THR A 14 -8.96 -4.91 -0.80
C THR A 14 -8.80 -5.63 -2.14
N LEU A 15 -8.78 -6.96 -2.15
CA LEU A 15 -8.70 -7.74 -3.39
C LEU A 15 -9.93 -7.52 -4.28
N VAL A 16 -11.14 -7.49 -3.71
CA VAL A 16 -12.36 -7.23 -4.48
C VAL A 16 -12.30 -5.83 -5.12
N TRP A 17 -11.95 -4.79 -4.35
CA TRP A 17 -11.84 -3.43 -4.90
C TRP A 17 -10.73 -3.31 -5.94
N MET A 18 -9.60 -4.00 -5.76
CA MET A 18 -8.55 -4.05 -6.77
C MET A 18 -9.06 -4.63 -8.09
N VAL A 19 -9.80 -5.74 -8.04
CA VAL A 19 -10.41 -6.35 -9.24
C VAL A 19 -11.45 -5.41 -9.87
N VAL A 20 -12.29 -4.75 -9.07
CA VAL A 20 -13.29 -3.79 -9.56
C VAL A 20 -12.61 -2.62 -10.28
N ILE A 21 -11.60 -2.00 -9.66
CA ILE A 21 -10.85 -0.88 -10.24
C ILE A 21 -10.16 -1.31 -11.53
N LEU A 22 -9.49 -2.47 -11.54
CA LEU A 22 -8.85 -3.01 -12.75
C LEU A 22 -9.88 -3.25 -13.86
N SER A 23 -11.04 -3.82 -13.53
CA SER A 23 -12.12 -4.08 -14.49
C SER A 23 -12.67 -2.78 -15.09
N VAL A 24 -12.88 -1.75 -14.26
CA VAL A 24 -13.31 -0.42 -14.71
C VAL A 24 -12.24 0.22 -15.58
N LEU A 25 -10.97 0.15 -15.20
CA LEU A 25 -9.86 0.68 -16.00
C LEU A 25 -9.77 -0.01 -17.36
N ILE A 26 -9.90 -1.34 -17.42
CA ILE A 26 -9.94 -2.11 -18.67
C ILE A 26 -11.14 -1.69 -19.52
N TYR A 27 -12.32 -1.52 -18.90
CA TYR A 27 -13.53 -1.13 -19.61
C TYR A 27 -13.42 0.28 -20.21
N VAL A 28 -12.95 1.26 -19.44
CA VAL A 28 -12.77 2.65 -19.89
C VAL A 28 -11.66 2.75 -20.95
N SER A 29 -10.59 1.97 -20.79
CA SER A 29 -9.48 1.92 -21.75
C SER A 29 -9.72 0.99 -22.93
N LYS A 30 -10.87 0.32 -23.03
CA LYS A 30 -11.20 -0.59 -24.14
C LYS A 30 -11.09 0.09 -25.52
N SER A 31 -11.24 1.41 -25.57
CA SER A 31 -11.08 2.23 -26.78
C SER A 31 -9.66 2.82 -26.96
N SER A 32 -8.79 2.75 -25.95
CA SER A 32 -7.45 3.33 -25.98
C SER A 32 -6.35 2.27 -25.88
N LYS A 33 -5.35 2.33 -26.77
CA LYS A 33 -4.13 1.50 -26.67
C LYS A 33 -3.33 1.75 -25.38
N ALA A 34 -3.65 2.84 -24.67
CA ALA A 34 -2.96 3.30 -23.46
C ALA A 34 -2.87 2.24 -22.36
N PHE A 35 -3.90 1.43 -22.13
CA PHE A 35 -3.83 0.39 -21.07
C PHE A 35 -2.91 -0.77 -21.44
N LEU A 36 -2.94 -1.21 -22.70
CA LEU A 36 -2.00 -2.22 -23.18
C LEU A 36 -0.56 -1.69 -23.17
N ASP A 37 -0.37 -0.42 -23.52
CA ASP A 37 0.94 0.22 -23.48
C ASP A 37 1.43 0.41 -22.04
N LEU A 38 0.54 0.67 -21.07
CA LEU A 38 0.87 0.68 -19.65
C LEU A 38 1.35 -0.70 -19.16
N ILE A 39 0.65 -1.78 -19.53
CA ILE A 39 1.08 -3.15 -19.19
C ILE A 39 2.44 -3.45 -19.83
N LYS A 40 2.62 -3.11 -21.11
CA LYS A 40 3.90 -3.31 -21.81
C LYS A 40 5.04 -2.52 -21.17
N CYS A 41 4.78 -1.28 -20.77
CA CYS A 41 5.75 -0.45 -20.05
C CYS A 41 6.08 -1.06 -18.69
N PHE A 42 5.07 -1.54 -17.95
CA PHE A 42 5.27 -2.17 -16.65
C PHE A 42 6.17 -3.41 -16.71
N PHE A 43 6.03 -4.20 -17.79
CA PHE A 43 6.86 -5.38 -18.08
C PHE A 43 8.00 -5.11 -19.07
N ALA A 44 8.43 -3.85 -19.22
CA ALA A 44 9.58 -3.55 -20.06
C ALA A 44 10.84 -4.22 -19.51
N LYS A 45 11.71 -4.72 -20.40
CA LYS A 45 12.91 -5.51 -20.05
C LYS A 45 13.75 -4.90 -18.92
N LYS A 46 13.90 -3.57 -18.91
CA LYS A 46 14.64 -2.82 -17.88
C LYS A 46 13.97 -2.89 -16.50
N LEU A 47 12.64 -2.77 -16.45
CA LEU A 47 11.85 -2.89 -15.22
C LEU A 47 11.80 -4.34 -14.72
N THR A 48 11.69 -5.32 -15.63
CA THR A 48 11.72 -6.74 -15.26
C THR A 48 13.03 -7.13 -14.57
N ILE A 49 14.17 -6.66 -15.07
CA ILE A 49 15.48 -6.89 -14.44
C ILE A 49 15.51 -6.28 -13.04
N CYS A 50 14.99 -5.06 -12.88
CA CYS A 50 14.88 -4.43 -11.58
C CYS A 50 14.03 -5.24 -10.58
N TYR A 51 12.86 -5.75 -11.01
CA TYR A 51 12.02 -6.59 -10.15
C TYR A 51 12.75 -7.87 -9.74
N LEU A 52 13.47 -8.51 -10.66
CA LEU A 52 14.23 -9.73 -10.36
C LEU A 52 15.31 -9.46 -9.31
N ILE A 53 16.08 -8.38 -9.45
CA ILE A 53 17.10 -8.00 -8.46
C ILE A 53 16.45 -7.74 -7.09
N PHE A 54 15.31 -7.03 -7.07
CA PHE A 54 14.59 -6.72 -5.84
C PHE A 54 14.02 -7.97 -5.15
N ILE A 55 13.46 -8.91 -5.93
CA ILE A 55 12.95 -10.19 -5.43
C ILE A 55 14.09 -11.05 -4.89
N VAL A 56 15.23 -11.13 -5.58
CA VAL A 56 16.41 -11.87 -5.11
C VAL A 56 16.95 -11.27 -3.82
N TYR A 57 17.00 -9.94 -3.72
CA TYR A 57 17.42 -9.24 -2.50
C TYR A 57 16.51 -9.57 -1.31
N LEU A 58 15.19 -9.41 -1.45
CA LEU A 58 14.24 -9.72 -0.38
C LEU A 58 14.20 -11.22 -0.05
N GLY A 59 14.27 -12.09 -1.05
CA GLY A 59 14.34 -13.54 -0.86
C GLY A 59 15.58 -13.95 -0.07
N SER A 60 16.72 -13.31 -0.34
CA SER A 60 17.96 -13.54 0.42
C SER A 60 17.82 -13.12 1.89
N ILE A 61 17.15 -11.99 2.14
CA ILE A 61 16.86 -11.51 3.50
C ILE A 61 15.97 -12.52 4.22
N ILE A 62 14.85 -12.92 3.62
CA ILE A 62 13.92 -13.90 4.22
C ILE A 62 14.64 -15.22 4.51
N TYR A 63 15.47 -15.69 3.58
CA TYR A 63 16.26 -16.91 3.78
C TYR A 63 17.19 -16.80 4.99
N ILE A 64 17.90 -15.67 5.15
CA ILE A 64 18.74 -15.41 6.32
C ILE A 64 17.88 -15.36 7.58
N LEU A 65 16.74 -14.66 7.58
CA LEU A 65 15.84 -14.56 8.73
C LEU A 65 15.28 -15.93 9.15
N ASN A 66 14.99 -16.81 8.20
CA ASN A 66 14.54 -18.17 8.48
C ASN A 66 15.64 -19.01 9.13
N ARG A 67 16.90 -18.85 8.71
CA ARG A 67 18.05 -19.56 9.30
C ARG A 67 18.34 -19.14 10.74
N ILE A 68 18.07 -17.89 11.11
CA ILE A 68 18.20 -17.39 12.48
C ILE A 68 16.94 -17.59 13.33
N GLY A 69 15.91 -18.26 12.80
CA GLY A 69 14.67 -18.56 13.52
C GLY A 69 13.74 -17.36 13.73
N LEU A 70 13.98 -16.23 13.06
CA LEU A 70 13.13 -15.04 13.14
C LEU A 70 11.99 -15.04 12.12
N TRP A 71 12.02 -15.95 11.13
CA TRP A 71 10.98 -16.06 10.11
C TRP A 71 10.19 -17.35 10.22
N GLU A 72 8.89 -17.20 10.46
CA GLU A 72 7.92 -18.28 10.42
C GLU A 72 7.10 -18.25 9.12
N ASN A 73 6.70 -19.43 8.64
CA ASN A 73 5.99 -19.55 7.36
C ASN A 73 4.63 -18.84 7.35
N TYR A 74 3.99 -18.60 8.51
CA TYR A 74 2.72 -17.89 8.58
C TYR A 74 2.86 -16.41 8.16
N LEU A 75 4.03 -15.80 8.35
CA LEU A 75 4.34 -14.41 7.99
C LEU A 75 4.43 -14.19 6.47
N PHE A 76 4.53 -15.27 5.70
CA PHE A 76 4.69 -15.17 4.25
C PHE A 76 3.49 -14.51 3.57
N LYS A 77 2.28 -14.72 4.11
CA LYS A 77 1.06 -14.09 3.61
C LYS A 77 1.14 -12.56 3.76
N ASP A 78 1.45 -12.09 4.96
CA ASP A 78 1.52 -10.66 5.28
C ASP A 78 2.65 -9.99 4.48
N PHE A 79 3.79 -10.67 4.33
CA PHE A 79 4.87 -10.22 3.46
C PHE A 79 4.45 -10.02 2.00
N LEU A 80 3.62 -10.90 1.43
CA LEU A 80 3.13 -10.73 0.06
C LEU A 80 2.26 -9.48 -0.06
N PHE A 81 1.33 -9.26 0.89
CA PHE A 81 0.50 -8.05 0.91
C PHE A 81 1.36 -6.78 1.06
N TRP A 82 2.34 -6.81 1.96
CA TRP A 82 3.30 -5.72 2.13
C TRP A 82 4.13 -5.46 0.86
N PHE A 83 4.61 -6.53 0.22
CA PHE A 83 5.44 -6.46 -0.97
C PHE A 83 4.69 -5.80 -2.13
N PHE A 84 3.49 -6.31 -2.45
CA PHE A 84 2.69 -5.79 -3.57
C PHE A 84 2.08 -4.41 -3.29
N GLY A 85 1.79 -4.10 -2.03
CA GLY A 85 1.23 -2.80 -1.63
C GLY A 85 2.30 -1.72 -1.48
N VAL A 86 3.16 -1.85 -0.47
CA VAL A 86 4.07 -0.78 -0.04
C VAL A 86 5.43 -0.89 -0.71
N ALA A 87 6.01 -2.09 -0.78
CA ALA A 87 7.38 -2.25 -1.27
C ALA A 87 7.50 -1.89 -2.75
N LEU A 88 6.59 -2.39 -3.60
CA LEU A 88 6.56 -2.04 -5.02
C LEU A 88 6.29 -0.54 -5.25
N PHE A 89 5.35 0.06 -4.52
CA PHE A 89 5.08 1.49 -4.64
C PHE A 89 6.31 2.35 -4.30
N THR A 90 6.97 2.01 -3.19
CA THR A 90 8.20 2.69 -2.76
C THR A 90 9.31 2.48 -3.79
N PHE A 91 9.43 1.26 -4.34
CA PHE A 91 10.40 0.90 -5.39
C PHE A 91 10.34 1.88 -6.59
N PHE A 92 9.15 2.21 -7.09
CA PHE A 92 8.99 3.20 -8.16
C PHE A 92 9.26 4.64 -7.73
N GLY A 93 9.01 4.98 -6.47
CA GLY A 93 9.32 6.30 -5.91
C GLY A 93 10.83 6.63 -5.87
N PHE A 94 11.70 5.61 -5.87
CA PHE A 94 13.16 5.80 -5.79
C PHE A 94 13.79 6.41 -7.04
N THR A 95 13.10 6.44 -8.20
CA THR A 95 13.70 6.94 -9.44
C THR A 95 13.97 8.45 -9.44
N LYS A 96 13.59 9.19 -8.39
CA LYS A 96 13.79 10.65 -8.25
C LYS A 96 14.87 11.06 -7.24
N ILE A 97 15.58 10.13 -6.60
CA ILE A 97 16.48 10.44 -5.47
C ILE A 97 17.95 10.46 -5.92
N HIS A 98 18.59 11.64 -5.85
CA HIS A 98 19.98 11.86 -6.26
C HIS A 98 21.02 11.75 -5.12
N LYS A 99 20.64 11.51 -3.86
CA LYS A 99 21.56 11.48 -2.69
C LYS A 99 21.35 10.28 -1.76
N ASN A 100 22.45 9.62 -1.38
CA ASN A 100 22.45 8.40 -0.53
C ASN A 100 21.93 8.59 0.91
N ARG A 101 22.07 9.78 1.52
CA ARG A 101 21.58 10.05 2.89
C ARG A 101 20.06 10.15 2.97
N ASP A 102 19.41 10.57 1.89
CA ASP A 102 17.94 10.64 1.84
C ASP A 102 17.33 9.23 1.74
N LEU A 103 18.07 8.26 1.18
CA LEU A 103 17.62 6.88 1.01
C LEU A 103 17.43 6.14 2.35
N LEU A 104 18.39 6.24 3.27
CA LEU A 104 18.28 5.59 4.58
C LEU A 104 17.14 6.18 5.41
N ASN A 105 17.00 7.51 5.40
CA ASN A 105 15.92 8.17 6.14
C ASN A 105 14.54 7.86 5.54
N LEU A 106 14.42 7.79 4.21
CA LEU A 106 13.16 7.43 3.55
C LEU A 106 12.79 5.96 3.78
N THR A 107 13.74 5.04 3.66
CA THR A 107 13.49 3.60 3.90
C THR A 107 13.11 3.32 5.35
N LEU A 108 13.84 3.88 6.33
CA LEU A 108 13.51 3.74 7.74
C LEU A 108 12.15 4.35 8.07
N LYS A 109 11.85 5.55 7.55
CA LYS A 109 10.56 6.19 7.77
C LYS A 109 9.39 5.38 7.20
N THR A 110 9.53 4.86 5.98
CA THR A 110 8.52 4.01 5.36
C THR A 110 8.35 2.72 6.14
N PHE A 111 9.44 2.05 6.51
CA PHE A 111 9.40 0.80 7.27
C PHE A 111 8.76 0.98 8.66
N SER A 112 9.15 2.01 9.42
CA SER A 112 8.54 2.31 10.71
C SER A 112 7.05 2.65 10.59
N MET A 113 6.67 3.41 9.56
CA MET A 113 5.27 3.78 9.32
C MET A 113 4.43 2.56 8.90
N THR A 114 5.01 1.64 8.12
CA THR A 114 4.36 0.39 7.74
C THR A 114 4.20 -0.55 8.92
N LEU A 115 5.23 -0.76 9.74
CA LEU A 115 5.13 -1.59 10.94
C LEU A 115 4.10 -1.04 11.93
N PHE A 116 4.03 0.28 12.09
CA PHE A 116 3.03 0.92 12.95
C PHE A 116 1.60 0.75 12.40
N LEU A 117 1.42 0.90 11.09
CA LEU A 117 0.16 0.64 10.41
C LEU A 117 -0.24 -0.82 10.56
N GLU A 118 0.65 -1.75 10.23
CA GLU A 118 0.42 -3.21 10.30
C GLU A 118 0.08 -3.66 11.73
N PHE A 119 0.70 -3.06 12.74
CA PHE A 119 0.34 -3.27 14.14
C PHE A 119 -1.09 -2.82 14.46
N ILE A 120 -1.49 -1.59 14.10
CA ILE A 120 -2.85 -1.08 14.33
C ILE A 120 -3.89 -1.90 13.57
N ILE A 121 -3.56 -2.24 12.33
CA ILE A 121 -4.40 -2.91 11.35
C ILE A 121 -4.61 -4.38 11.72
N ASN A 122 -3.62 -5.06 12.30
CA ASN A 122 -3.77 -6.42 12.81
C ASN A 122 -4.40 -6.49 14.21
N PHE A 123 -4.44 -5.38 14.93
CA PHE A 123 -5.08 -5.32 16.24
C PHE A 123 -6.62 -5.37 16.15
N TYR A 124 -7.22 -4.91 15.05
CA TYR A 124 -8.67 -4.87 14.90
C TYR A 124 -9.15 -5.43 13.56
N ASN A 125 -10.05 -6.42 13.61
CA ASN A 125 -10.75 -6.93 12.45
C ASN A 125 -12.17 -6.33 12.42
N PHE A 126 -12.40 -5.40 11.49
CA PHE A 126 -13.74 -4.92 11.19
C PHE A 126 -14.56 -6.01 10.47
N SER A 127 -15.88 -5.87 10.48
CA SER A 127 -16.72 -6.76 9.68
C SER A 127 -16.45 -6.58 8.19
N LEU A 128 -16.72 -7.61 7.38
CA LEU A 128 -16.47 -7.53 5.94
C LEU A 128 -17.20 -6.35 5.27
N LEU A 129 -18.42 -6.04 5.72
CA LEU A 129 -19.21 -4.92 5.20
C LEU A 129 -18.60 -3.57 5.57
N GLU A 130 -18.12 -3.42 6.81
CA GLU A 130 -17.44 -2.21 7.27
C GLU A 130 -16.17 -1.95 6.44
N GLU A 131 -15.32 -2.96 6.27
CA GLU A 131 -14.11 -2.87 5.45
C GLU A 131 -14.44 -2.50 3.99
N PHE A 132 -15.50 -3.09 3.45
CA PHE A 132 -15.90 -2.86 2.06
C PHE A 132 -16.30 -1.41 1.79
N ILE A 133 -16.87 -0.71 2.77
CA ILE A 133 -17.23 0.72 2.68
C ILE A 133 -16.04 1.60 3.04
N PHE A 134 -15.28 1.21 4.06
CA PHE A 134 -14.19 2.03 4.61
C PHE A 134 -13.01 2.16 3.64
N ILE A 135 -12.57 1.04 3.05
CA ILE A 135 -11.43 1.01 2.12
C ILE A 135 -11.60 1.99 0.94
N PRO A 136 -12.68 1.95 0.14
CA PRO A 136 -12.84 2.88 -0.99
C PRO A 136 -13.02 4.32 -0.52
N PHE A 137 -13.69 4.55 0.62
CA PHE A 137 -13.88 5.89 1.17
C PHE A 137 -12.55 6.55 1.54
N ILE A 138 -11.69 5.86 2.30
CA ILE A 138 -10.36 6.37 2.66
C ILE A 138 -9.46 6.49 1.42
N SER A 139 -9.51 5.50 0.53
CA SER A 139 -8.74 5.55 -0.72
C SER A 139 -9.13 6.75 -1.58
N PHE A 140 -10.41 7.08 -1.67
CA PHE A 140 -10.91 8.23 -2.41
C PHE A 140 -10.37 9.55 -1.83
N ILE A 141 -10.45 9.74 -0.51
CA ILE A 141 -9.90 10.92 0.17
C ILE A 141 -8.39 11.02 -0.05
N ALA A 142 -7.67 9.90 0.07
CA ALA A 142 -6.22 9.85 -0.14
C ALA A 142 -5.83 10.20 -1.59
N ILE A 143 -6.53 9.68 -2.59
CA ILE A 143 -6.28 10.00 -4.00
C ILE A 143 -6.54 11.48 -4.26
N LEU A 144 -7.64 12.04 -3.75
CA LEU A 144 -7.93 13.48 -3.86
C LEU A 144 -6.85 14.33 -3.19
N GLN A 145 -6.35 13.89 -2.04
CA GLN A 145 -5.28 14.57 -1.31
C GLN A 145 -4.00 14.60 -2.14
N ILE A 146 -3.58 13.45 -2.68
CA ILE A 146 -2.39 13.33 -3.54
C ILE A 146 -2.56 14.15 -4.81
N PHE A 147 -3.75 14.14 -5.40
CA PHE A 147 -4.06 14.94 -6.59
C PHE A 147 -3.93 16.44 -6.28
N ALA A 148 -4.52 16.91 -5.19
CA ALA A 148 -4.39 18.30 -4.75
C ALA A 148 -2.93 18.66 -4.44
N GLU A 149 -2.17 17.74 -3.83
CA GLU A 149 -0.75 17.91 -3.53
C GLU A 149 0.13 17.99 -4.79
N THR A 150 -0.22 17.23 -5.83
CA THR A 150 0.50 17.21 -7.12
C THR A 150 0.33 18.52 -7.89
N TYR A 151 -0.83 19.17 -7.77
CA TYR A 151 -1.15 20.42 -8.48
C TYR A 151 -1.23 21.64 -7.55
N LYS A 152 -0.41 21.67 -6.49
CA LYS A 152 -0.39 22.74 -5.47
C LYS A 152 -0.21 24.16 -6.01
N GLU A 153 0.40 24.30 -7.18
CA GLU A 153 0.62 25.59 -7.84
C GLU A 153 -0.68 26.26 -8.32
N ARG A 154 -1.78 25.50 -8.41
CA ARG A 154 -3.10 26.03 -8.75
C ARG A 154 -3.77 26.62 -7.53
N GLU A 155 -4.49 27.73 -7.72
CA GLU A 155 -5.23 28.38 -6.64
C GLU A 155 -6.19 27.42 -5.95
N GLY A 156 -6.25 27.48 -4.61
CA GLY A 156 -7.10 26.62 -3.78
C GLY A 156 -6.61 25.19 -3.58
N HIS A 157 -5.76 24.62 -4.45
CA HIS A 157 -5.31 23.23 -4.33
C HIS A 157 -4.47 22.96 -3.07
N GLN A 158 -3.65 23.92 -2.65
CA GLN A 158 -2.88 23.79 -1.41
C GLN A 158 -3.79 23.72 -0.16
N GLN A 159 -4.87 24.52 -0.14
CA GLN A 159 -5.83 24.53 0.96
C GLN A 159 -6.59 23.20 1.01
N VAL A 160 -7.07 22.71 -0.14
CA VAL A 160 -7.74 21.41 -0.25
C VAL A 160 -6.82 20.27 0.18
N SER A 161 -5.55 20.27 -0.27
CA SER A 161 -4.56 19.27 0.15
C SER A 161 -4.39 19.26 1.67
N ASN A 162 -4.29 20.42 2.30
CA ASN A 162 -4.14 20.52 3.76
C ASN A 162 -5.39 20.06 4.50
N LEU A 163 -6.59 20.39 4.01
CA LEU A 163 -7.85 19.93 4.58
C LEU A 163 -7.95 18.41 4.51
N LEU A 164 -7.75 17.82 3.33
CA LEU A 164 -7.82 16.37 3.14
C LEU A 164 -6.77 15.62 3.97
N LYS A 165 -5.54 16.16 4.06
CA LYS A 165 -4.50 15.62 4.92
C LYS A 165 -4.90 15.66 6.40
N THR A 166 -5.52 16.75 6.83
CA THR A 166 -6.04 16.88 8.20
C THR A 166 -7.17 15.88 8.47
N THR A 167 -8.10 15.71 7.52
CA THR A 167 -9.17 14.70 7.59
C THR A 167 -8.60 13.29 7.72
N LEU A 168 -7.62 12.92 6.89
CA LEU A 168 -6.95 11.62 6.98
C LEU A 168 -6.26 11.43 8.34
N SER A 169 -5.63 12.49 8.87
CA SER A 169 -5.02 12.44 10.20
C SER A 169 -6.06 12.22 11.30
N TYR A 170 -7.21 12.90 11.24
CA TYR A 170 -8.30 12.70 12.21
C TYR A 170 -8.83 11.27 12.15
N VAL A 171 -9.05 10.71 10.96
CA VAL A 171 -9.44 9.30 10.82
C VAL A 171 -8.40 8.36 11.43
N GLY A 172 -7.11 8.61 11.20
CA GLY A 172 -6.04 7.82 11.81
C GLY A 172 -6.08 7.86 13.34
N PHE A 173 -6.26 9.05 13.92
CA PHE A 173 -6.35 9.21 15.37
C PHE A 173 -7.62 8.58 15.96
N THR A 174 -8.78 8.70 15.31
CA THR A 174 -10.02 8.07 15.80
C THR A 174 -9.94 6.55 15.78
N LEU A 175 -9.32 5.97 14.74
CA LEU A 175 -9.05 4.54 14.69
C LEU A 175 -8.15 4.09 15.84
N ILE A 176 -7.03 4.79 16.08
CA ILE A 176 -6.12 4.46 17.18
C ILE A 176 -6.84 4.55 18.54
N ALA A 177 -7.62 5.61 18.76
CA ALA A 177 -8.37 5.79 20.00
C ALA A 177 -9.43 4.69 20.20
N TYR A 178 -10.16 4.34 19.14
CA TYR A 178 -11.16 3.27 19.16
C TYR A 178 -10.53 1.89 19.44
N VAL A 179 -9.41 1.59 18.77
CA VAL A 179 -8.64 0.38 19.01
C VAL A 179 -8.19 0.32 20.47
N THR A 180 -7.58 1.38 20.96
CA THR A 180 -7.11 1.47 22.36
C THR A 180 -8.25 1.26 23.35
N TYR A 181 -9.40 1.91 23.14
CA TYR A 181 -10.56 1.74 24.02
C TYR A 181 -11.02 0.28 24.11
N LYS A 182 -11.17 -0.39 22.96
CA LYS A 182 -11.60 -1.81 22.93
C LYS A 182 -10.54 -2.79 23.43
N THR A 183 -9.26 -2.40 23.44
CA THR A 183 -8.20 -3.21 24.07
C THR A 183 -8.35 -3.26 25.58
N PHE A 184 -8.73 -2.15 26.19
CA PHE A 184 -8.79 -1.99 27.64
C PHE A 184 -10.20 -2.27 28.22
N TYR A 185 -11.23 -2.37 27.39
CA TYR A 185 -12.62 -2.58 27.79
C TYR A 185 -13.34 -3.52 26.81
#